data_AF-A0A0C3GML0-F1
#
_entry.id   AF-A0A0C3GML0-F1
#
_cell.length_a   1.000
_cell.length_b   1.000
_cell.length_c   1.000
_cell.angle_alpha   90.00
_cell.angle_beta   90.00
_cell.angle_gamma   90.00
#
_symmetry.space_group_name_H-M   'P 1'
#
loop_
_entity.id
_entity.type
_entity.pdbx_description
1 polymer ?
#
loop_
_entity_poly.entity_id
_entity_poly.type
_entity_poly.pdbx_seq_one_letter_code
_entity_poly.pdbx_strand_id
1 'polypeptide(L)'
;MLIVPKLLLYASFALATQLPELIAIAQVQAELTNLKSNRWGVGRKVSSRQSTCSEEPAFQLTPTNWGSANTDAKLQSWWTSTASNATGSKPTQLAAEFGPHLNDFQCGIGLLSTCTAQSCGEFTDDPSDIWAYFVINSIVNLNSFYNELFTGVTNGQLDYVGLTGILAQDFFPWKNPSYPPASVMIWIVACITSVVSFGSLEGVETGIAAGALANFVSAAGNQIVQSLSPNLTPTEGVAQLGAFATQTGETTRQSLEQWVNATFSGQQDVLGHSLKDYIAGGSFVQLSPPSNHDIEEFYKQQMLARTVNLAWKTSHAKVFIMFANTTDPNDNHGPNETKYYSAKDGGVYYLYSYRDTKNFGGYLVAPPNIDKFNNSTYNLNITDAVVSSSRAWQYASNNYTDQDAQNRIIASVASNGTLTPFQDGSAWEGVWTIPVCNVGNNIDWITEFGDKKQGYGRLPCCCGPNCTDTAEFARASGWNGSDTLLLGCRRQLADSGISFASIDYGYSGSGSFEYHWAKWNAGQRTGVTIGLIFCGLAPFVLLYYWC
;
A
#
# COMPACT_ATOMS: atom_id res chain seq x y z
N MET A 1 2.93 -50.91 -5.03
CA MET A 1 2.52 -50.71 -6.44
C MET A 1 1.11 -50.15 -6.45
N LEU A 2 0.94 -48.83 -6.22
CA LEU A 2 -0.34 -48.07 -6.30
C LEU A 2 -0.14 -46.55 -5.97
N ILE A 3 1.02 -45.97 -6.30
CA ILE A 3 1.32 -44.54 -6.04
C ILE A 3 1.22 -43.68 -7.32
N VAL A 4 1.28 -44.32 -8.49
CA VAL A 4 1.24 -43.65 -9.80
C VAL A 4 -0.14 -43.06 -10.18
N PRO A 5 -1.30 -43.63 -9.81
CA PRO A 5 -2.60 -43.07 -10.25
C PRO A 5 -2.97 -41.73 -9.59
N LYS A 6 -2.49 -41.46 -8.36
CA LYS A 6 -2.83 -40.21 -7.64
C LYS A 6 -2.07 -38.99 -8.15
N LEU A 7 -0.82 -39.16 -8.58
CA LEU A 7 -0.01 -38.06 -9.15
C LEU A 7 -0.53 -37.61 -10.53
N LEU A 8 -1.04 -38.54 -11.33
CA LEU A 8 -1.67 -38.21 -12.61
C LEU A 8 -3.01 -37.47 -12.42
N LEU A 9 -3.83 -37.85 -11.44
CA LEU A 9 -5.09 -37.17 -11.13
C LEU A 9 -4.89 -35.73 -10.62
N TYR A 10 -3.85 -35.46 -9.83
CA TYR A 10 -3.53 -34.09 -9.38
C TYR A 10 -2.98 -33.21 -10.51
N ALA A 11 -2.15 -33.77 -11.41
CA ALA A 11 -1.65 -33.03 -12.57
C ALA A 11 -2.77 -32.69 -13.58
N SER A 12 -3.73 -33.60 -13.77
CA SER A 12 -4.89 -33.35 -14.65
C SER A 12 -5.86 -32.31 -14.08
N PHE A 13 -6.03 -32.24 -12.75
CA PHE A 13 -6.86 -31.21 -12.12
C PHE A 13 -6.22 -29.82 -12.18
N ALA A 14 -4.90 -29.73 -11.94
CA ALA A 14 -4.16 -28.47 -12.04
C ALA A 14 -4.15 -27.91 -13.49
N LEU A 15 -4.03 -28.78 -14.50
CA LEU A 15 -4.12 -28.36 -15.91
C LEU A 15 -5.55 -27.93 -16.30
N ALA A 16 -6.59 -28.58 -15.75
CA ALA A 16 -7.97 -28.29 -16.08
C ALA A 16 -8.47 -26.96 -15.48
N THR A 17 -7.94 -26.54 -14.32
CA THR A 17 -8.28 -25.24 -13.71
C THR A 17 -7.53 -24.07 -14.33
N GLN A 18 -6.36 -24.29 -14.92
CA GLN A 18 -5.54 -23.23 -15.55
C GLN A 18 -5.87 -23.00 -17.03
N LEU A 19 -6.55 -23.94 -17.70
CA LEU A 19 -6.89 -23.84 -19.12
C LEU A 19 -7.83 -22.65 -19.45
N PRO A 20 -8.88 -22.35 -18.66
CA PRO A 20 -9.74 -21.19 -18.92
C PRO A 20 -9.00 -19.85 -18.74
N GLU A 21 -8.08 -19.75 -17.79
CA GLU A 21 -7.25 -18.55 -17.57
C GLU A 21 -6.25 -18.33 -18.71
N LEU A 22 -5.62 -19.39 -19.21
CA LEU A 22 -4.72 -19.31 -20.37
C LEU A 22 -5.46 -18.92 -21.66
N ILE A 23 -6.72 -19.36 -21.81
CA ILE A 23 -7.57 -18.97 -22.95
C ILE A 23 -7.97 -17.50 -22.84
N ALA A 24 -8.31 -17.01 -21.64
CA ALA A 24 -8.63 -15.61 -21.40
C ALA A 24 -7.42 -14.69 -21.65
N ILE A 25 -6.22 -15.06 -21.18
CA ILE A 25 -4.97 -14.32 -21.43
C ILE A 25 -4.66 -14.29 -22.93
N ALA A 26 -4.81 -15.43 -23.64
CA ALA A 26 -4.58 -15.49 -25.09
C ALA A 26 -5.57 -14.62 -25.89
N GLN A 27 -6.83 -14.50 -25.45
CA GLN A 27 -7.83 -13.62 -26.08
C GLN A 27 -7.49 -12.14 -25.90
N VAL A 28 -7.11 -11.73 -24.69
CA VAL A 28 -6.70 -10.34 -24.40
C VAL A 28 -5.45 -9.95 -25.19
N GLN A 29 -4.49 -10.86 -25.34
CA GLN A 29 -3.25 -10.60 -26.07
C GLN A 29 -3.47 -10.53 -27.60
N ALA A 30 -4.47 -11.24 -28.12
CA ALA A 30 -4.89 -11.14 -29.52
C ALA A 30 -5.60 -9.80 -29.83
N GLU A 31 -6.42 -9.28 -28.89
CA GLU A 31 -7.06 -7.96 -29.04
C GLU A 31 -6.05 -6.80 -28.97
N LEU A 32 -5.07 -6.88 -28.06
CA LEU A 32 -3.97 -5.90 -27.96
C LEU A 32 -3.07 -5.86 -29.21
N THR A 33 -2.89 -7.02 -29.87
CA THR A 33 -2.10 -7.10 -31.11
C THR A 33 -2.85 -6.48 -32.30
N ASN A 34 -4.19 -6.60 -32.34
CA ASN A 34 -5.03 -5.95 -33.35
C ASN A 34 -5.11 -4.43 -33.19
N LEU A 35 -5.04 -3.92 -31.96
CA LEU A 35 -5.03 -2.46 -31.72
C LEU A 35 -3.74 -1.77 -32.17
N LYS A 36 -2.60 -2.50 -32.23
CA LYS A 36 -1.33 -1.96 -32.73
C LYS A 36 -1.23 -1.88 -34.26
N SER A 37 -2.04 -2.62 -35.02
CA SER A 37 -1.90 -2.70 -36.49
C SER A 37 -2.73 -1.66 -37.27
N ASN A 38 -3.77 -1.06 -36.66
CA ASN A 38 -4.68 -0.13 -37.35
C ASN A 38 -4.23 1.34 -37.36
N ARG A 39 -2.95 1.63 -37.06
CA ARG A 39 -2.44 3.00 -36.92
C ARG A 39 -1.74 3.53 -38.18
N TRP A 40 -2.21 3.23 -39.41
CA TRP A 40 -1.70 3.90 -40.63
C TRP A 40 -2.74 4.03 -41.75
N GLY A 41 -3.09 5.28 -42.08
CA GLY A 41 -3.30 5.70 -43.47
C GLY A 41 -4.74 6.03 -43.92
N VAL A 42 -5.19 7.27 -43.72
CA VAL A 42 -6.09 7.94 -44.68
C VAL A 42 -5.68 9.42 -44.80
N GLY A 43 -5.22 9.81 -46.00
CA GLY A 43 -4.88 11.20 -46.31
C GLY A 43 -6.11 12.08 -46.49
N ARG A 44 -6.17 13.20 -45.73
CA ARG A 44 -7.13 14.29 -45.95
C ARG A 44 -6.44 15.48 -46.61
N LYS A 45 -7.19 16.14 -47.50
CA LYS A 45 -6.82 17.38 -48.20
C LYS A 45 -6.55 18.51 -47.19
N VAL A 46 -5.46 19.23 -47.40
CA VAL A 46 -5.01 20.37 -46.59
C VAL A 46 -5.94 21.56 -46.85
N SER A 47 -6.85 21.82 -45.91
CA SER A 47 -7.50 23.10 -45.72
C SER A 47 -6.48 24.11 -45.17
N SER A 48 -6.69 25.40 -45.42
CA SER A 48 -5.83 26.50 -44.93
C SER A 48 -5.48 26.31 -43.46
N ARG A 49 -4.18 26.37 -43.12
CA ARG A 49 -3.68 26.22 -41.74
C ARG A 49 -4.41 27.21 -40.82
N GLN A 50 -5.40 26.72 -40.07
CA GLN A 50 -5.85 27.36 -38.83
C GLN A 50 -4.61 27.54 -37.94
N SER A 51 -4.49 28.70 -37.29
CA SER A 51 -3.48 28.93 -36.25
C SER A 51 -3.53 27.76 -35.29
N THR A 52 -2.37 27.16 -34.99
CA THR A 52 -2.35 26.11 -33.98
C THR A 52 -2.67 26.76 -32.64
N CYS A 53 -3.52 26.14 -31.82
CA CYS A 53 -3.97 26.68 -30.53
C CYS A 53 -2.83 27.10 -29.60
N SER A 54 -1.65 26.51 -29.80
CA SER A 54 -0.40 26.87 -29.15
C SER A 54 0.07 28.30 -29.41
N GLU A 55 -0.30 28.90 -30.56
CA GLU A 55 0.09 30.25 -30.96
C GLU A 55 -0.82 31.34 -30.38
N GLU A 56 -2.02 30.98 -29.91
CA GLU A 56 -2.95 31.93 -29.28
C GLU A 56 -2.87 31.82 -27.75
N PRO A 57 -2.28 32.81 -27.05
CA PRO A 57 -2.03 32.72 -25.61
C PRO A 57 -3.29 32.44 -24.78
N ALA A 58 -4.45 32.93 -25.21
CA ALA A 58 -5.72 32.72 -24.51
C ALA A 58 -6.22 31.27 -24.57
N PHE A 59 -5.84 30.49 -25.59
CA PHE A 59 -6.25 29.10 -25.77
C PHE A 59 -5.24 28.08 -25.24
N GLN A 60 -4.12 28.54 -24.67
CA GLN A 60 -3.19 27.63 -24.02
C GLN A 60 -3.88 26.98 -22.81
N LEU A 61 -3.95 25.64 -22.80
CA LEU A 61 -4.50 24.86 -21.69
C LEU A 61 -3.61 25.07 -20.47
N THR A 62 -3.92 26.05 -19.62
CA THR A 62 -3.18 26.38 -18.39
C THR A 62 -4.18 26.74 -17.28
N PRO A 63 -3.88 26.48 -15.99
CA PRO A 63 -4.73 26.93 -14.88
C PRO A 63 -4.94 28.45 -14.86
N THR A 64 -3.94 29.23 -15.28
CA THR A 64 -4.04 30.69 -15.40
C THR A 64 -5.10 31.11 -16.43
N ASN A 65 -5.13 30.46 -17.59
CA ASN A 65 -6.13 30.76 -18.62
C ASN A 65 -7.50 30.21 -18.24
N TRP A 66 -7.58 29.07 -17.56
CA TRP A 66 -8.82 28.56 -16.95
C TRP A 66 -9.48 29.62 -16.06
N GLY A 67 -8.68 30.22 -15.15
CA GLY A 67 -9.13 31.29 -14.27
C GLY A 67 -9.51 32.56 -15.03
N SER A 68 -8.71 32.96 -16.02
CA SER A 68 -8.94 34.16 -16.84
C SER A 68 -10.23 34.06 -17.67
N ALA A 69 -10.61 32.86 -18.12
CA ALA A 69 -11.85 32.59 -18.82
C ALA A 69 -13.10 32.53 -17.91
N ASN A 70 -12.92 32.70 -16.59
CA ASN A 70 -13.96 32.55 -15.56
C ASN A 70 -14.65 31.17 -15.65
N THR A 71 -13.87 30.14 -15.95
CA THR A 71 -14.38 28.80 -16.31
C THR A 71 -15.19 28.17 -15.19
N ASP A 72 -14.74 28.26 -13.93
CA ASP A 72 -15.46 27.67 -12.80
C ASP A 72 -16.87 28.28 -12.61
N ALA A 73 -17.00 29.61 -12.71
CA ALA A 73 -18.29 30.27 -12.54
C ALA A 73 -19.25 29.95 -13.70
N LYS A 74 -18.74 29.90 -14.94
CA LYS A 74 -19.53 29.53 -16.11
C LYS A 74 -19.95 28.06 -16.08
N LEU A 75 -19.02 27.16 -15.75
CA LEU A 75 -19.29 25.74 -15.55
C LEU A 75 -20.33 25.53 -14.46
N GLN A 76 -20.22 26.24 -13.33
CA GLN A 76 -21.19 26.18 -12.25
C GLN A 76 -22.58 26.64 -12.72
N SER A 77 -22.67 27.76 -13.44
CA SER A 77 -23.92 28.27 -14.00
C SER A 77 -24.57 27.24 -14.93
N TRP A 78 -23.80 26.73 -15.89
CA TRP A 78 -24.24 25.67 -16.80
C TRP A 78 -24.69 24.41 -16.04
N TRP A 79 -23.89 23.97 -15.06
CA TRP A 79 -24.21 22.78 -14.28
C TRP A 79 -25.57 22.91 -13.58
N THR A 80 -25.86 24.08 -13.01
CA THR A 80 -27.14 24.33 -12.33
C THR A 80 -28.33 24.43 -13.29
N SER A 81 -28.15 24.96 -14.50
CA SER A 81 -29.23 25.02 -15.50
C SER A 81 -29.57 23.66 -16.11
N THR A 82 -28.59 22.76 -16.16
CA THR A 82 -28.70 21.46 -16.87
C THR A 82 -28.95 20.28 -15.91
N ALA A 83 -28.81 20.47 -14.60
CA ALA A 83 -29.00 19.43 -13.58
C ALA A 83 -30.44 18.89 -13.47
N SER A 84 -31.45 19.65 -13.89
CA SER A 84 -32.86 19.30 -13.65
C SER A 84 -33.52 18.43 -14.73
N ASN A 85 -32.94 18.26 -15.93
CA ASN A 85 -33.74 17.81 -17.09
C ASN A 85 -33.10 16.79 -18.06
N ALA A 86 -31.87 16.30 -17.87
CA ALA A 86 -31.19 15.54 -18.95
C ALA A 86 -30.83 14.09 -18.58
N THR A 87 -31.41 13.14 -19.32
CA THR A 87 -30.93 11.76 -19.45
C THR A 87 -29.63 11.74 -20.27
N GLY A 88 -28.54 11.19 -19.74
CA GLY A 88 -27.27 11.02 -20.46
C GLY A 88 -26.04 11.50 -19.69
N SER A 89 -24.84 11.30 -20.23
CA SER A 89 -23.59 11.75 -19.60
C SER A 89 -23.42 13.27 -19.68
N LYS A 90 -22.75 13.87 -18.69
CA LYS A 90 -22.44 15.32 -18.69
C LYS A 90 -21.51 15.73 -19.82
N PRO A 91 -20.45 14.97 -20.17
CA PRO A 91 -19.68 15.21 -21.38
C PRO A 91 -20.56 15.31 -22.64
N THR A 92 -21.49 14.39 -22.84
CA THR A 92 -22.39 14.39 -24.01
C THR A 92 -23.32 15.59 -24.02
N GLN A 93 -23.84 16.01 -22.86
CA GLN A 93 -24.69 17.21 -22.75
C GLN A 93 -23.90 18.47 -23.10
N LEU A 94 -22.69 18.61 -22.56
CA LEU A 94 -21.81 19.75 -22.82
C LEU A 94 -21.44 19.82 -24.31
N ALA A 95 -21.10 18.68 -24.90
CA ALA A 95 -20.81 18.56 -26.32
C ALA A 95 -21.98 18.98 -27.21
N ALA A 96 -23.19 18.52 -26.89
CA ALA A 96 -24.39 18.85 -27.66
C ALA A 96 -24.73 20.35 -27.63
N GLU A 97 -24.39 21.05 -26.54
CA GLU A 97 -24.68 22.47 -26.36
C GLU A 97 -23.62 23.38 -26.98
N PHE A 98 -22.33 23.02 -26.87
CA PHE A 98 -21.21 23.89 -27.26
C PHE A 98 -20.45 23.42 -28.51
N GLY A 99 -20.91 22.37 -29.22
CA GLY A 99 -20.20 21.91 -30.41
C GLY A 99 -20.97 20.94 -31.32
N PRO A 100 -21.45 21.38 -32.50
CA PRO A 100 -21.96 20.45 -33.53
C PRO A 100 -20.87 19.51 -34.09
N HIS A 101 -19.60 19.80 -33.79
CA HIS A 101 -18.41 19.01 -34.12
C HIS A 101 -18.09 17.90 -33.11
N LEU A 102 -18.73 17.93 -31.93
CA LEU A 102 -18.57 16.95 -30.87
C LEU A 102 -19.59 15.80 -30.97
N ASN A 103 -20.00 15.45 -32.19
CA ASN A 103 -20.90 14.31 -32.40
C ASN A 103 -20.30 13.05 -31.77
N ASP A 104 -21.12 12.33 -31.01
CA ASP A 104 -20.73 11.13 -30.26
C ASP A 104 -19.66 11.35 -29.17
N PHE A 105 -19.50 12.57 -28.65
CA PHE A 105 -18.60 12.81 -27.52
C PHE A 105 -19.09 12.12 -26.24
N GLN A 106 -18.43 11.01 -25.93
CA GLN A 106 -18.71 10.16 -24.78
C GLN A 106 -17.39 9.80 -24.12
N CYS A 107 -17.35 9.94 -22.80
CA CYS A 107 -16.17 9.66 -21.97
C CYS A 107 -16.52 8.63 -20.90
N GLY A 108 -15.55 7.79 -20.56
CA GLY A 108 -15.68 6.62 -19.71
C GLY A 108 -14.57 5.61 -19.98
N ILE A 109 -14.53 4.55 -19.18
CA ILE A 109 -13.61 3.44 -19.39
C ILE A 109 -13.92 2.77 -20.74
N GLY A 110 -12.90 2.58 -21.58
CA GLY A 110 -13.03 2.01 -22.92
C GLY A 110 -13.55 2.98 -23.99
N LEU A 111 -13.83 4.24 -23.65
CA LEU A 111 -14.40 5.26 -24.56
C LEU A 111 -13.35 6.27 -25.05
N LEU A 112 -12.09 5.85 -25.19
CA LEU A 112 -10.99 6.72 -25.67
C LEU A 112 -11.21 7.24 -27.10
N SER A 113 -11.84 6.45 -27.97
CA SER A 113 -12.08 6.83 -29.37
C SER A 113 -13.16 7.90 -29.54
N THR A 114 -14.08 8.00 -28.58
CA THR A 114 -15.19 8.97 -28.58
C THR A 114 -14.89 10.19 -27.72
N CYS A 115 -13.99 10.09 -26.75
CA CYS A 115 -13.56 11.20 -25.88
C CYS A 115 -12.26 11.83 -26.40
N THR A 116 -12.35 12.63 -27.47
CA THR A 116 -11.15 13.21 -28.14
C THR A 116 -11.05 14.73 -27.96
N ALA A 117 -9.80 15.19 -27.81
CA ALA A 117 -9.48 16.61 -27.66
C ALA A 117 -9.85 17.40 -28.91
N GLN A 118 -10.40 18.59 -28.72
CA GLN A 118 -10.82 19.46 -29.82
C GLN A 118 -9.74 20.45 -30.19
N SER A 119 -9.69 20.81 -31.48
CA SER A 119 -8.98 22.00 -31.90
C SER A 119 -9.73 23.24 -31.41
N CYS A 120 -9.00 24.22 -30.87
CA CYS A 120 -9.52 25.54 -30.52
C CYS A 120 -10.15 26.29 -31.71
N GLY A 121 -9.85 25.91 -32.95
CA GLY A 121 -10.30 26.61 -34.15
C GLY A 121 -11.82 26.66 -34.33
N GLU A 122 -12.58 25.85 -33.61
CA GLU A 122 -14.05 25.93 -33.56
C GLU A 122 -14.57 26.86 -32.46
N PHE A 123 -13.73 27.15 -31.47
CA PHE A 123 -14.00 28.08 -30.36
C PHE A 123 -13.42 29.47 -30.62
N THR A 124 -12.55 29.64 -31.62
CA THR A 124 -12.03 30.95 -32.04
C THR A 124 -13.12 31.84 -32.64
N ASP A 125 -14.16 31.23 -33.23
CA ASP A 125 -15.26 31.94 -33.87
C ASP A 125 -16.26 32.52 -32.84
N ASP A 126 -16.30 31.96 -31.63
CA ASP A 126 -17.04 32.50 -30.48
C ASP A 126 -16.18 32.53 -29.20
N PRO A 127 -15.44 33.64 -28.95
CA PRO A 127 -14.62 33.79 -27.75
C PRO A 127 -15.41 33.73 -26.44
N SER A 128 -16.75 33.85 -26.47
CA SER A 128 -17.57 33.75 -25.27
C SER A 128 -17.63 32.32 -24.72
N ASP A 129 -17.31 31.32 -25.55
CA ASP A 129 -17.32 29.89 -25.23
C ASP A 129 -15.94 29.29 -24.96
N ILE A 130 -14.90 30.12 -24.85
CA ILE A 130 -13.53 29.65 -24.51
C ILE A 130 -13.47 28.82 -23.22
N TRP A 131 -14.38 29.06 -22.27
CA TRP A 131 -14.49 28.27 -21.04
C TRP A 131 -14.90 26.81 -21.34
N ALA A 132 -15.80 26.58 -22.31
CA ALA A 132 -16.24 25.25 -22.68
C ALA A 132 -15.10 24.45 -23.33
N TYR A 133 -14.25 25.11 -24.12
CA TYR A 133 -13.00 24.53 -24.63
C TYR A 133 -12.11 24.01 -23.50
N PHE A 134 -11.91 24.80 -22.43
CA PHE A 134 -11.12 24.36 -21.27
C PHE A 134 -11.76 23.17 -20.53
N VAL A 135 -13.08 23.20 -20.34
CA VAL A 135 -13.82 22.10 -19.69
C VAL A 135 -13.72 20.82 -20.51
N ILE A 136 -13.94 20.86 -21.82
CA ILE A 136 -13.87 19.70 -22.71
C ILE A 136 -12.47 19.08 -22.69
N ASN A 137 -11.42 19.88 -22.82
CA ASN A 137 -10.06 19.35 -22.78
C ASN A 137 -9.71 18.78 -21.39
N SER A 138 -10.20 19.38 -20.31
CA SER A 138 -10.05 18.81 -18.96
C SER A 138 -10.76 17.47 -18.82
N ILE A 139 -11.97 17.32 -19.39
CA ILE A 139 -12.72 16.06 -19.43
C ILE A 139 -11.97 15.01 -20.24
N VAL A 140 -11.39 15.37 -21.38
CA VAL A 140 -10.58 14.45 -22.21
C VAL A 140 -9.33 13.98 -21.46
N ASN A 141 -8.62 14.89 -20.81
CA ASN A 141 -7.44 14.55 -20.02
C ASN A 141 -7.80 13.68 -18.81
N LEU A 142 -8.89 13.99 -18.11
CA LEU A 142 -9.42 13.15 -17.03
C LEU A 142 -9.82 11.76 -17.54
N ASN A 143 -10.45 11.67 -18.71
CA ASN A 143 -10.80 10.39 -19.34
C ASN A 143 -9.56 9.57 -19.70
N SER A 144 -8.54 10.22 -20.29
CA SER A 144 -7.26 9.57 -20.59
C SER A 144 -6.64 9.03 -19.30
N PHE A 145 -6.58 9.84 -18.25
CA PHE A 145 -6.07 9.43 -16.94
C PHE A 145 -6.80 8.20 -16.38
N TYR A 146 -8.13 8.21 -16.39
CA TYR A 146 -8.91 7.08 -15.92
C TYR A 146 -8.65 5.80 -16.71
N ASN A 147 -8.47 5.90 -18.03
CA ASN A 147 -8.17 4.74 -18.86
C ASN A 147 -6.74 4.22 -18.65
N GLU A 148 -5.75 5.11 -18.46
CA GLU A 148 -4.38 4.72 -18.10
C GLU A 148 -4.36 4.04 -16.72
N LEU A 149 -5.05 4.63 -15.72
CA LEU A 149 -5.22 4.06 -14.38
C LEU A 149 -5.88 2.68 -14.43
N PHE A 150 -7.01 2.57 -15.12
CA PHE A 150 -7.75 1.33 -15.24
C PHE A 150 -6.90 0.24 -15.92
N THR A 151 -6.22 0.57 -17.01
CA THR A 151 -5.35 -0.36 -17.74
C THR A 151 -4.16 -0.78 -16.89
N GLY A 152 -3.46 0.18 -16.28
CA GLY A 152 -2.29 -0.09 -15.44
C GLY A 152 -2.64 -0.93 -14.21
N VAL A 153 -3.73 -0.62 -13.50
CA VAL A 153 -4.21 -1.43 -12.37
C VAL A 153 -4.60 -2.84 -12.82
N THR A 154 -5.27 -2.97 -13.98
CA THR A 154 -5.65 -4.28 -14.53
C THR A 154 -4.42 -5.13 -14.87
N ASN A 155 -3.43 -4.55 -15.55
CA ASN A 155 -2.19 -5.27 -15.87
C ASN A 155 -1.40 -5.61 -14.61
N GLY A 156 -1.24 -4.67 -13.70
CA GLY A 156 -0.50 -4.87 -12.45
C GLY A 156 -1.15 -5.95 -11.57
N GLN A 157 -2.48 -6.03 -11.59
CA GLN A 157 -3.23 -7.13 -10.99
C GLN A 157 -2.91 -8.46 -11.66
N LEU A 158 -2.98 -8.55 -12.99
CA LEU A 158 -2.73 -9.80 -13.71
C LEU A 158 -1.31 -10.32 -13.44
N ASP A 159 -0.33 -9.42 -13.44
CA ASP A 159 1.05 -9.74 -13.05
C ASP A 159 1.13 -10.26 -11.61
N TYR A 160 0.51 -9.54 -10.66
CA TYR A 160 0.50 -9.96 -9.26
C TYR A 160 -0.17 -11.32 -9.06
N VAL A 161 -1.32 -11.57 -9.71
CA VAL A 161 -2.02 -12.85 -9.70
C VAL A 161 -1.10 -13.96 -10.19
N GLY A 162 -0.38 -13.73 -11.30
CA GLY A 162 0.62 -14.66 -11.84
C GLY A 162 1.76 -14.99 -10.87
N LEU A 163 2.06 -14.10 -9.92
CA LEU A 163 3.09 -14.30 -8.90
C LEU A 163 2.58 -14.96 -7.61
N THR A 164 1.27 -15.02 -7.38
CA THR A 164 0.69 -15.52 -6.11
C THR A 164 1.14 -16.93 -5.74
N GLY A 165 1.29 -17.84 -6.71
CA GLY A 165 1.76 -19.21 -6.47
C GLY A 165 3.19 -19.26 -5.92
N ILE A 166 4.09 -18.46 -6.51
CA ILE A 166 5.50 -18.39 -6.09
C ILE A 166 5.62 -17.63 -4.77
N LEU A 167 4.89 -16.52 -4.60
CA LEU A 167 4.82 -15.77 -3.34
C LEU A 167 4.39 -16.65 -2.18
N ALA A 168 3.38 -17.48 -2.40
CA ALA A 168 2.89 -18.36 -1.37
C ALA A 168 3.92 -19.44 -1.00
N GLN A 169 4.63 -19.98 -1.99
CA GLN A 169 5.71 -20.93 -1.74
C GLN A 169 6.89 -20.30 -0.99
N ASP A 170 7.26 -19.08 -1.36
CA ASP A 170 8.39 -18.39 -0.76
C ASP A 170 8.06 -17.90 0.65
N PHE A 171 6.97 -17.15 0.84
CA PHE A 171 6.76 -16.37 2.06
C PHE A 171 5.75 -16.94 3.07
N PHE A 172 4.90 -17.89 2.67
CA PHE A 172 3.83 -18.38 3.54
C PHE A 172 4.13 -19.77 4.12
N PRO A 173 4.22 -19.91 5.46
CA PRO A 173 4.25 -21.23 6.06
C PRO A 173 2.88 -21.89 5.85
N TRP A 174 2.84 -22.99 5.11
CA TRP A 174 1.64 -23.73 4.66
C TRP A 174 0.67 -24.23 5.75
N LYS A 175 0.88 -23.87 7.02
CA LYS A 175 -0.02 -24.13 8.15
C LYS A 175 -0.85 -22.88 8.44
N ASN A 176 -1.96 -22.72 7.72
CA ASN A 176 -3.03 -21.74 7.95
C ASN A 176 -2.65 -20.25 7.92
N PRO A 177 -2.29 -19.68 6.76
CA PRO A 177 -2.34 -18.24 6.60
C PRO A 177 -3.79 -17.78 6.46
N SER A 178 -4.36 -17.20 7.52
CA SER A 178 -5.56 -16.39 7.38
C SER A 178 -5.14 -15.02 6.86
N TYR A 179 -5.61 -14.67 5.67
CA TYR A 179 -5.37 -13.36 5.06
C TYR A 179 -6.57 -12.46 5.36
N PRO A 180 -6.45 -11.40 6.20
CA PRO A 180 -7.58 -10.55 6.57
C PRO A 180 -7.89 -9.59 5.42
N PRO A 181 -9.02 -9.77 4.70
CA PRO A 181 -9.24 -9.02 3.45
C PRO A 181 -9.40 -7.51 3.69
N ALA A 182 -9.95 -7.12 4.84
CA ALA A 182 -10.13 -5.72 5.22
C ALA A 182 -8.82 -4.93 5.20
N SER A 183 -7.70 -5.56 5.58
CA SER A 183 -6.39 -4.89 5.61
C SER A 183 -5.88 -4.48 4.23
N VAL A 184 -6.33 -5.12 3.14
CA VAL A 184 -5.85 -4.82 1.78
C VAL A 184 -6.67 -3.77 1.07
N MET A 185 -7.93 -3.59 1.46
CA MET A 185 -8.80 -2.66 0.75
C MET A 185 -8.32 -1.22 0.89
N ILE A 186 -7.80 -0.86 2.07
CA ILE A 186 -7.13 0.43 2.28
C ILE A 186 -5.88 0.58 1.40
N TRP A 187 -5.20 -0.51 1.06
CA TRP A 187 -3.98 -0.48 0.24
C TRP A 187 -4.24 -0.31 -1.25
N ILE A 188 -5.30 -0.91 -1.75
CA ILE A 188 -5.76 -0.67 -3.12
C ILE A 188 -6.14 0.80 -3.28
N VAL A 189 -6.90 1.32 -2.31
CA VAL A 189 -7.22 2.74 -2.25
C VAL A 189 -5.96 3.56 -2.23
N ALA A 190 -5.01 3.24 -1.33
CA ALA A 190 -3.76 3.95 -1.23
C ALA A 190 -3.01 3.98 -2.56
N CYS A 191 -2.96 2.84 -3.26
CA CYS A 191 -2.30 2.70 -4.55
C CYS A 191 -2.96 3.59 -5.62
N ILE A 192 -4.27 3.47 -5.79
CA ILE A 192 -5.04 4.27 -6.77
C ILE A 192 -4.87 5.76 -6.49
N THR A 193 -4.95 6.12 -5.23
CA THR A 193 -4.81 7.50 -4.75
C THR A 193 -3.39 8.05 -4.95
N SER A 194 -2.38 7.20 -4.84
CA SER A 194 -0.98 7.56 -5.05
C SER A 194 -0.68 7.95 -6.50
N VAL A 195 -1.25 7.23 -7.46
CA VAL A 195 -1.13 7.53 -8.91
C VAL A 195 -1.61 8.95 -9.21
N VAL A 196 -2.70 9.36 -8.57
CA VAL A 196 -3.32 10.68 -8.72
C VAL A 196 -2.39 11.79 -8.24
N SER A 197 -1.71 11.58 -7.10
CA SER A 197 -0.76 12.55 -6.57
C SER A 197 0.47 12.77 -7.45
N PHE A 198 0.80 11.84 -8.35
CA PHE A 198 1.91 11.99 -9.29
C PHE A 198 1.58 12.95 -10.44
N GLY A 199 0.37 12.87 -10.99
CA GLY A 199 -0.05 13.72 -12.11
C GLY A 199 -0.03 15.22 -11.79
N SER A 200 -0.12 15.61 -10.51
CA SER A 200 -0.02 17.00 -10.07
C SER A 200 1.39 17.58 -10.03
N LEU A 201 2.44 16.77 -10.19
CA LEU A 201 3.84 17.17 -9.92
C LEU A 201 4.52 17.87 -11.10
N GLU A 202 4.08 17.61 -12.34
CA GLU A 202 4.84 18.05 -13.52
C GLU A 202 4.50 19.47 -14.02
N GLY A 203 3.70 20.28 -13.29
CA GLY A 203 3.39 21.63 -13.79
C GLY A 203 2.71 22.63 -12.87
N VAL A 204 2.54 22.36 -11.58
CA VAL A 204 1.69 23.20 -10.72
C VAL A 204 2.52 24.09 -9.79
N GLU A 205 2.92 25.27 -10.29
CA GLU A 205 3.36 26.40 -9.44
C GLU A 205 2.20 27.06 -8.67
N THR A 206 0.96 26.57 -8.78
CA THR A 206 -0.23 27.24 -8.20
C THR A 206 -1.10 26.28 -7.39
N GLY A 207 -1.15 26.48 -6.07
CA GLY A 207 -1.88 25.66 -5.09
C GLY A 207 -3.42 25.59 -5.22
N ILE A 208 -3.98 25.86 -6.40
CA ILE A 208 -5.41 25.88 -6.70
C ILE A 208 -5.93 24.47 -7.12
N ALA A 209 -5.07 23.57 -7.62
CA ALA A 209 -5.46 22.20 -8.01
C ALA A 209 -5.53 21.19 -6.85
N ALA A 210 -4.95 21.49 -5.69
CA ALA A 210 -4.84 20.54 -4.58
C ALA A 210 -6.20 20.16 -3.97
N GLY A 211 -7.17 21.09 -3.92
CA GLY A 211 -8.50 20.85 -3.35
C GLY A 211 -9.34 19.87 -4.17
N ALA A 212 -9.43 20.10 -5.48
CA ALA A 212 -10.13 19.21 -6.41
C ALA A 212 -9.53 17.79 -6.43
N LEU A 213 -8.19 17.71 -6.37
CA LEU A 213 -7.48 16.44 -6.33
C LEU A 213 -7.66 15.71 -5.00
N ALA A 214 -7.67 16.42 -3.87
CA ALA A 214 -7.94 15.84 -2.55
C ALA A 214 -9.38 15.31 -2.44
N ASN A 215 -10.35 16.03 -3.02
CA ASN A 215 -11.74 15.61 -3.12
C ASN A 215 -11.86 14.31 -3.92
N PHE A 216 -11.21 14.25 -5.09
CA PHE A 216 -11.13 13.05 -5.92
C PHE A 216 -10.55 11.85 -5.17
N VAL A 217 -9.43 12.07 -4.48
CA VAL A 217 -8.72 11.07 -3.70
C VAL A 217 -9.58 10.47 -2.59
N SER A 218 -10.22 11.32 -1.81
CA SER A 218 -11.06 10.91 -0.69
C SER A 218 -12.36 10.21 -1.16
N ALA A 219 -12.91 10.63 -2.30
CA ALA A 219 -14.07 10.01 -2.91
C ALA A 219 -13.78 8.63 -3.50
N ALA A 220 -12.72 8.52 -4.31
CA ALA A 220 -12.29 7.28 -4.94
C ALA A 220 -12.02 6.21 -3.88
N GLY A 221 -11.30 6.59 -2.82
CA GLY A 221 -10.98 5.69 -1.73
C GLY A 221 -12.22 5.14 -1.02
N ASN A 222 -13.16 6.00 -0.67
CA ASN A 222 -14.36 5.57 0.04
C ASN A 222 -15.28 4.70 -0.82
N GLN A 223 -15.48 5.01 -2.11
CA GLN A 223 -16.30 4.17 -2.98
C GLN A 223 -15.70 2.78 -3.17
N ILE A 224 -14.37 2.70 -3.38
CA ILE A 224 -13.67 1.43 -3.55
C ILE A 224 -13.73 0.60 -2.26
N VAL A 225 -13.56 1.21 -1.08
CA VAL A 225 -13.68 0.46 0.19
C VAL A 225 -15.09 -0.09 0.39
N GLN A 226 -16.13 0.68 0.06
CA GLN A 226 -17.52 0.26 0.27
C GLN A 226 -17.95 -0.90 -0.62
N SER A 227 -17.40 -1.00 -1.83
CA SER A 227 -17.70 -2.09 -2.77
C SER A 227 -16.90 -3.37 -2.48
N LEU A 228 -15.81 -3.27 -1.71
CA LEU A 228 -14.93 -4.39 -1.38
C LEU A 228 -15.41 -5.14 -0.13
N SER A 229 -16.20 -6.19 -0.33
CA SER A 229 -16.56 -7.19 0.71
C SER A 229 -16.25 -8.62 0.24
N PRO A 230 -14.98 -9.02 0.16
CA PRO A 230 -14.63 -10.36 -0.29
C PRO A 230 -15.07 -11.39 0.74
N ASN A 231 -15.98 -12.27 0.32
CA ASN A 231 -16.44 -13.40 1.11
C ASN A 231 -15.48 -14.58 0.95
N LEU A 232 -14.33 -14.53 1.63
CA LEU A 232 -13.36 -15.63 1.61
C LEU A 232 -13.52 -16.51 2.86
N THR A 233 -13.77 -17.80 2.65
CA THR A 233 -13.80 -18.80 3.73
C THR A 233 -12.38 -19.23 4.11
N PRO A 234 -12.02 -19.37 5.40
CA PRO A 234 -10.65 -19.64 5.87
C PRO A 234 -9.95 -20.96 5.48
N THR A 235 -10.54 -21.84 4.69
CA THR A 235 -10.11 -23.25 4.56
C THR A 235 -9.07 -23.64 3.50
N GLU A 236 -8.51 -22.75 2.65
CA GLU A 236 -7.81 -23.15 1.42
C GLU A 236 -6.52 -22.36 1.03
N GLY A 237 -5.51 -22.27 1.91
CA GLY A 237 -4.09 -22.04 1.53
C GLY A 237 -3.78 -21.12 0.32
N VAL A 238 -2.95 -21.57 -0.63
CA VAL A 238 -2.49 -20.75 -1.79
C VAL A 238 -3.59 -20.45 -2.80
N ALA A 239 -4.57 -21.34 -2.90
CA ALA A 239 -5.78 -21.08 -3.68
C ALA A 239 -6.52 -19.85 -3.15
N GLN A 240 -6.48 -19.58 -1.84
CA GLN A 240 -7.01 -18.33 -1.29
C GLN A 240 -6.19 -17.12 -1.68
N LEU A 241 -4.86 -17.17 -1.75
CA LEU A 241 -4.08 -16.00 -2.15
C LEU A 241 -4.36 -15.64 -3.62
N GLY A 242 -4.41 -16.65 -4.50
CA GLY A 242 -4.81 -16.46 -5.90
C GLY A 242 -6.25 -15.97 -6.03
N ALA A 243 -7.21 -16.64 -5.40
CA ALA A 243 -8.63 -16.24 -5.43
C ALA A 243 -8.85 -14.86 -4.81
N PHE A 244 -8.14 -14.55 -3.73
CA PHE A 244 -8.12 -13.23 -3.10
C PHE A 244 -7.59 -12.18 -4.06
N ALA A 245 -6.43 -12.40 -4.70
CA ALA A 245 -5.85 -11.48 -5.66
C ALA A 245 -6.80 -11.22 -6.84
N THR A 246 -7.39 -12.28 -7.39
CA THR A 246 -8.35 -12.20 -8.49
C THR A 246 -9.62 -11.45 -8.09
N GLN A 247 -10.25 -11.82 -6.97
CA GLN A 247 -11.48 -11.18 -6.49
C GLN A 247 -11.25 -9.71 -6.14
N THR A 248 -10.14 -9.43 -5.44
CA THR A 248 -9.78 -8.09 -5.00
C THR A 248 -9.55 -7.18 -6.20
N GLY A 249 -8.79 -7.63 -7.19
CA GLY A 249 -8.55 -6.82 -8.36
C GLY A 249 -9.77 -6.70 -9.28
N GLU A 250 -10.58 -7.76 -9.45
CA GLU A 250 -11.85 -7.65 -10.18
C GLU A 250 -12.80 -6.64 -9.53
N THR A 251 -12.92 -6.67 -8.20
CA THR A 251 -13.75 -5.71 -7.47
C THR A 251 -13.16 -4.31 -7.58
N THR A 252 -11.84 -4.15 -7.52
CA THR A 252 -11.15 -2.87 -7.74
C THR A 252 -11.48 -2.29 -9.12
N ARG A 253 -11.37 -3.12 -10.16
CA ARG A 253 -11.65 -2.77 -11.55
C ARG A 253 -13.10 -2.34 -11.74
N GLN A 254 -14.05 -3.12 -11.22
CA GLN A 254 -15.48 -2.78 -11.25
C GLN A 254 -15.78 -1.49 -10.49
N SER A 255 -15.12 -1.26 -9.35
CA SER A 255 -15.32 -0.06 -8.55
C SER A 255 -14.79 1.18 -9.25
N LEU A 256 -13.61 1.09 -9.87
CA LEU A 256 -13.07 2.13 -10.73
C LEU A 256 -14.02 2.43 -11.89
N GLU A 257 -14.49 1.40 -12.60
CA GLU A 257 -15.42 1.56 -13.72
C GLU A 257 -16.73 2.23 -13.29
N GLN A 258 -17.35 1.75 -12.20
CA GLN A 258 -18.58 2.33 -11.65
C GLN A 258 -18.40 3.79 -11.24
N TRP A 259 -17.30 4.09 -10.55
CA TRP A 259 -17.02 5.44 -10.10
C TRP A 259 -16.73 6.40 -11.27
N VAL A 260 -15.98 5.96 -12.28
CA VAL A 260 -15.71 6.75 -13.50
C VAL A 260 -17.00 7.02 -14.26
N ASN A 261 -17.85 6.02 -14.41
CA ASN A 261 -19.15 6.17 -15.07
C ASN A 261 -20.09 7.10 -14.27
N ALA A 262 -20.14 6.96 -12.95
CA ALA A 262 -20.89 7.86 -12.07
C ALA A 262 -20.37 9.30 -12.19
N THR A 263 -19.05 9.49 -12.20
CA THR A 263 -18.40 10.78 -12.38
C THR A 263 -18.82 11.43 -13.71
N PHE A 264 -18.66 10.73 -14.84
CA PHE A 264 -19.05 11.30 -16.14
C PHE A 264 -20.56 11.45 -16.32
N SER A 265 -21.39 10.70 -15.58
CA SER A 265 -22.84 10.94 -15.53
C SER A 265 -23.22 12.19 -14.73
N GLY A 266 -22.26 12.79 -13.99
CA GLY A 266 -22.48 13.95 -13.14
C GLY A 266 -23.09 13.62 -11.79
N GLN A 267 -23.08 12.35 -11.38
CA GLN A 267 -23.49 11.96 -10.03
C GLN A 267 -22.52 12.54 -9.00
N GLN A 268 -23.06 12.80 -7.82
CA GLN A 268 -22.25 13.11 -6.66
C GLN A 268 -21.68 11.82 -6.07
N ASP A 269 -20.43 11.87 -5.65
CA ASP A 269 -19.80 10.82 -4.87
C ASP A 269 -20.32 10.82 -3.42
N VAL A 270 -19.73 9.98 -2.59
CA VAL A 270 -20.07 9.82 -1.17
C VAL A 270 -19.76 11.05 -0.30
N LEU A 271 -18.97 11.99 -0.81
CA LEU A 271 -18.60 13.26 -0.18
C LEU A 271 -19.37 14.46 -0.77
N GLY A 272 -20.22 14.23 -1.77
CA GLY A 272 -21.00 15.26 -2.44
C GLY A 272 -20.29 15.92 -3.64
N HIS A 273 -19.11 15.45 -4.06
CA HIS A 273 -18.41 16.00 -5.22
C HIS A 273 -18.83 15.32 -6.53
N SER A 274 -18.79 16.09 -7.61
CA SER A 274 -19.18 15.69 -8.96
C SER A 274 -18.07 16.03 -9.95
N LEU A 275 -18.25 15.68 -11.23
CA LEU A 275 -17.25 15.97 -12.28
C LEU A 275 -16.74 17.41 -12.27
N LYS A 276 -17.62 18.41 -12.07
CA LYS A 276 -17.21 19.82 -12.04
C LYS A 276 -16.21 20.11 -10.92
N ASP A 277 -16.35 19.43 -9.78
CA ASP A 277 -15.53 19.65 -8.60
C ASP A 277 -14.14 19.03 -8.79
N TYR A 278 -14.05 17.96 -9.57
CA TYR A 278 -12.78 17.31 -9.90
C TYR A 278 -11.96 18.08 -10.94
N ILE A 279 -12.60 18.75 -11.89
CA ILE A 279 -11.92 19.57 -12.93
C ILE A 279 -11.77 21.04 -12.54
N ALA A 280 -12.31 21.45 -11.39
CA ALA A 280 -12.29 22.83 -10.91
C ALA A 280 -10.86 23.38 -10.82
N GLY A 281 -10.73 24.69 -11.09
CA GLY A 281 -9.43 25.36 -11.10
C GLY A 281 -8.46 24.87 -12.17
N GLY A 282 -8.93 24.08 -13.14
CA GLY A 282 -8.11 23.55 -14.24
C GLY A 282 -7.18 22.42 -13.81
N SER A 283 -7.51 21.66 -12.76
CA SER A 283 -6.74 20.51 -12.25
C SER A 283 -6.38 19.46 -13.33
N PHE A 284 -7.14 19.39 -14.42
CA PHE A 284 -6.91 18.47 -15.54
C PHE A 284 -6.60 19.16 -16.87
N VAL A 285 -6.38 20.48 -16.93
CA VAL A 285 -6.00 21.13 -18.21
C VAL A 285 -4.58 20.77 -18.65
N GLN A 286 -3.68 20.53 -17.70
CA GLN A 286 -2.27 20.17 -17.91
C GLN A 286 -1.94 18.94 -17.07
N LEU A 287 -2.48 17.79 -17.47
CA LEU A 287 -2.15 16.54 -16.83
C LEU A 287 -1.12 15.79 -17.66
N SER A 288 0.00 15.44 -17.03
CA SER A 288 0.94 14.43 -17.52
C SER A 288 0.74 13.19 -16.65
N PRO A 289 -0.22 12.32 -16.99
CA PRO A 289 -0.46 11.14 -16.18
C PRO A 289 0.73 10.18 -16.30
N PRO A 290 1.05 9.40 -15.26
CA PRO A 290 2.01 8.32 -15.40
C PRO A 290 1.51 7.33 -16.45
N SER A 291 2.43 6.67 -17.16
CA SER A 291 2.03 5.70 -18.18
C SER A 291 1.33 4.49 -17.54
N ASN A 292 0.49 3.79 -18.29
CA ASN A 292 -0.07 2.51 -17.83
C ASN A 292 1.00 1.54 -17.29
N HIS A 293 2.20 1.51 -17.88
CA HIS A 293 3.31 0.67 -17.42
C HIS A 293 3.84 1.10 -16.05
N ASP A 294 4.00 2.41 -15.82
CA ASP A 294 4.43 2.91 -14.51
C ASP A 294 3.38 2.60 -13.44
N ILE A 295 2.10 2.72 -13.77
CA ILE A 295 0.98 2.39 -12.89
C ILE A 295 0.93 0.88 -12.60
N GLU A 296 1.14 0.06 -13.62
CA GLU A 296 1.24 -1.40 -13.53
C GLU A 296 2.36 -1.84 -12.58
N GLU A 297 3.57 -1.35 -12.78
CA GLU A 297 4.72 -1.65 -11.91
C GLU A 297 4.49 -1.17 -10.48
N PHE A 298 3.99 0.06 -10.32
CA PHE A 298 3.67 0.61 -9.00
C PHE A 298 2.62 -0.26 -8.28
N TYR A 299 1.50 -0.57 -8.94
CA TYR A 299 0.44 -1.40 -8.35
C TYR A 299 0.96 -2.80 -7.97
N LYS A 300 1.69 -3.44 -8.87
CA LYS A 300 2.33 -4.73 -8.63
C LYS A 300 3.24 -4.69 -7.41
N GLN A 301 4.17 -3.74 -7.35
CA GLN A 301 5.11 -3.61 -6.24
C GLN A 301 4.40 -3.35 -4.90
N GLN A 302 3.37 -2.51 -4.88
CA GLN A 302 2.57 -2.26 -3.68
C GLN A 302 1.91 -3.54 -3.16
N MET A 303 1.28 -4.30 -4.05
CA MET A 303 0.61 -5.55 -3.69
C MET A 303 1.61 -6.61 -3.19
N LEU A 304 2.76 -6.73 -3.86
CA LEU A 304 3.84 -7.63 -3.45
C LEU A 304 4.39 -7.27 -2.07
N ALA A 305 4.82 -6.03 -1.88
CA ALA A 305 5.41 -5.53 -0.64
C ALA A 305 4.48 -5.77 0.56
N ARG A 306 3.20 -5.44 0.41
CA ARG A 306 2.21 -5.57 1.48
C ARG A 306 1.84 -7.01 1.77
N THR A 307 1.80 -7.85 0.74
CA THR A 307 1.61 -9.31 0.91
C THR A 307 2.75 -9.91 1.73
N VAL A 308 4.00 -9.53 1.43
CA VAL A 308 5.17 -10.00 2.18
C VAL A 308 5.20 -9.44 3.60
N ASN A 309 4.90 -8.15 3.78
CA ASN A 309 4.77 -7.53 5.10
C ASN A 309 3.76 -8.27 5.98
N LEU A 310 2.57 -8.59 5.43
CA LEU A 310 1.58 -9.39 6.13
C LEU A 310 2.10 -10.80 6.44
N ALA A 311 2.71 -11.47 5.46
CA ALA A 311 3.26 -12.81 5.65
C ALA A 311 4.26 -12.84 6.82
N TRP A 312 5.15 -11.84 6.93
CA TRP A 312 6.07 -11.69 8.06
C TRP A 312 5.35 -11.46 9.39
N LYS A 313 4.26 -10.68 9.41
CA LYS A 313 3.44 -10.47 10.61
C LYS A 313 2.72 -11.74 11.05
N THR A 314 2.19 -12.53 10.11
CA THR A 314 1.37 -13.71 10.43
C THR A 314 2.18 -14.99 10.61
N SER A 315 3.40 -15.08 10.07
CA SER A 315 4.23 -16.29 10.09
C SER A 315 4.94 -16.59 11.43
N HIS A 316 4.67 -15.80 12.48
CA HIS A 316 5.40 -15.83 13.75
C HIS A 316 6.92 -15.58 13.62
N ALA A 317 7.38 -15.05 12.49
CA ALA A 317 8.81 -14.88 12.19
C ALA A 317 9.53 -13.77 12.98
N LYS A 318 8.86 -13.14 13.97
CA LYS A 318 9.40 -12.08 14.85
C LYS A 318 10.34 -11.14 14.10
N VAL A 319 9.81 -10.50 13.06
CA VAL A 319 10.54 -9.56 12.20
C VAL A 319 10.43 -8.16 12.81
N PHE A 320 11.56 -7.48 12.97
CA PHE A 320 11.62 -6.15 13.60
C PHE A 320 12.86 -5.37 13.15
N ILE A 321 12.83 -4.07 13.34
CA ILE A 321 13.93 -3.16 13.06
C ILE A 321 14.53 -2.66 14.38
N MET A 322 15.85 -2.58 14.46
CA MET A 322 16.54 -1.85 15.53
C MET A 322 17.11 -0.55 14.96
N PHE A 323 16.82 0.56 15.63
CA PHE A 323 17.37 1.87 15.32
C PHE A 323 18.36 2.30 16.40
N ALA A 324 19.56 2.70 16.01
CA ALA A 324 20.57 3.24 16.90
C ALA A 324 21.04 4.61 16.44
N ASN A 325 21.27 5.52 17.39
CA ASN A 325 21.82 6.84 17.13
C ASN A 325 23.28 6.69 16.70
N THR A 326 23.61 7.23 15.54
CA THR A 326 24.99 7.30 15.03
C THR A 326 25.08 8.40 13.99
N THR A 327 26.23 9.06 13.92
CA THR A 327 26.55 10.01 12.84
C THR A 327 27.38 9.35 11.73
N ASP A 328 27.73 8.07 11.88
CA ASP A 328 28.53 7.34 10.90
C ASP A 328 27.64 6.62 9.86
N PRO A 329 27.60 7.09 8.60
CA PRO A 329 26.87 6.39 7.54
C PRO A 329 27.46 5.00 7.22
N ASN A 330 28.72 4.75 7.61
CA ASN A 330 29.42 3.49 7.37
C ASN A 330 29.35 2.52 8.55
N ASP A 331 28.43 2.75 9.51
CA ASP A 331 28.25 1.88 10.67
C ASP A 331 28.17 0.40 10.27
N ASN A 332 28.96 -0.42 10.96
CA ASN A 332 29.13 -1.84 10.70
C ASN A 332 28.92 -2.70 11.95
N HIS A 333 28.17 -2.20 12.94
CA HIS A 333 27.82 -2.99 14.12
C HIS A 333 26.79 -4.09 13.79
N GLY A 334 25.94 -3.82 12.80
CA GLY A 334 24.91 -4.74 12.31
C GLY A 334 25.09 -5.18 10.86
N PRO A 335 24.20 -6.05 10.38
CA PRO A 335 24.26 -6.65 9.06
C PRO A 335 24.05 -5.62 7.95
N ASN A 336 25.07 -5.47 7.10
CA ASN A 336 25.06 -4.51 6.00
C ASN A 336 23.94 -4.75 4.99
N GLU A 337 23.51 -5.99 4.80
CA GLU A 337 22.48 -6.37 3.82
C GLU A 337 21.10 -5.79 4.14
N THR A 338 20.88 -5.35 5.38
CA THR A 338 19.59 -4.82 5.86
C THR A 338 19.72 -3.43 6.45
N LYS A 339 20.86 -2.78 6.23
CA LYS A 339 21.21 -1.49 6.80
C LYS A 339 20.56 -0.36 6.01
N TYR A 340 19.97 0.59 6.74
CA TYR A 340 19.56 1.88 6.21
C TYR A 340 20.05 3.00 7.12
N TYR A 341 20.89 3.89 6.62
CA TYR A 341 21.30 5.10 7.35
C TYR A 341 20.40 6.28 6.98
N SER A 342 19.90 6.99 7.98
CA SER A 342 19.12 8.21 7.79
C SER A 342 19.78 9.38 8.50
N ALA A 343 20.37 10.29 7.72
CA ALA A 343 20.94 11.51 8.25
C ALA A 343 19.87 12.39 8.93
N LYS A 344 18.63 12.37 8.41
CA LYS A 344 17.48 13.09 8.97
C LYS A 344 17.17 12.63 10.39
N ASP A 345 17.34 11.33 10.64
CA ASP A 345 16.97 10.73 11.92
C ASP A 345 18.16 10.67 12.89
N GLY A 346 19.37 10.96 12.39
CA GLY A 346 20.59 10.91 13.17
C GLY A 346 21.00 9.50 13.56
N GLY A 347 20.74 8.51 12.70
CA GLY A 347 21.06 7.13 13.04
C GLY A 347 20.89 6.12 11.91
N VAL A 348 21.02 4.86 12.30
CA VAL A 348 21.02 3.70 11.43
C VAL A 348 19.96 2.70 11.87
N TYR A 349 19.30 2.10 10.88
CA TYR A 349 18.28 1.07 11.03
C TYR A 349 18.81 -0.25 10.51
N TYR A 350 18.55 -1.33 11.24
CA TYR A 350 18.87 -2.70 10.84
C TYR A 350 17.64 -3.58 10.99
N LEU A 351 17.32 -4.35 9.95
CA LEU A 351 16.18 -5.25 9.94
C LEU A 351 16.60 -6.68 10.30
N TYR A 352 15.90 -7.24 11.28
CA TYR A 352 16.17 -8.57 11.83
C TYR A 352 14.92 -9.45 11.82
N SER A 353 15.16 -10.75 11.91
CA SER A 353 14.22 -11.75 12.42
C SER A 353 14.86 -12.46 13.59
N TYR A 354 14.05 -12.90 14.56
CA TYR A 354 14.56 -13.72 15.66
C TYR A 354 14.23 -15.19 15.47
N ARG A 355 15.26 -16.04 15.58
CA ARG A 355 15.09 -17.49 15.57
C ARG A 355 15.21 -18.06 16.98
N ASP A 356 14.09 -18.55 17.51
CA ASP A 356 14.09 -19.32 18.75
C ASP A 356 14.85 -20.64 18.56
N THR A 357 15.55 -21.05 19.61
CA THR A 357 16.20 -22.35 19.73
C THR A 357 15.63 -23.09 20.95
N LYS A 358 16.05 -24.33 21.17
CA LYS A 358 15.61 -25.09 22.36
C LYS A 358 16.04 -24.37 23.64
N ASN A 359 15.29 -24.57 24.72
CA ASN A 359 15.57 -24.04 26.06
C ASN A 359 15.54 -22.50 26.16
N PHE A 360 14.56 -21.86 25.50
CA PHE A 360 14.35 -20.40 25.52
C PHE A 360 15.49 -19.57 24.93
N GLY A 361 16.49 -20.18 24.30
CA GLY A 361 17.58 -19.45 23.63
C GLY A 361 17.19 -18.99 22.23
N GLY A 362 18.10 -18.31 21.54
CA GLY A 362 17.90 -17.90 20.15
C GLY A 362 19.01 -17.01 19.64
N TYR A 363 18.81 -16.44 18.45
CA TYR A 363 19.73 -15.50 17.82
C TYR A 363 19.07 -14.71 16.69
N LEU A 364 19.66 -13.55 16.38
CA LEU A 364 19.23 -12.71 15.26
C LEU A 364 19.64 -13.35 13.93
N VAL A 365 18.72 -13.33 12.97
CA VAL A 365 18.92 -13.83 11.60
C VAL A 365 18.33 -12.84 10.61
N ALA A 366 18.68 -13.01 9.34
CA ALA A 366 18.02 -12.27 8.27
C ALA A 366 16.52 -12.65 8.21
N PRO A 367 15.63 -11.70 7.86
CA PRO A 367 14.23 -12.01 7.61
C PRO A 367 14.06 -13.17 6.63
N PRO A 368 13.04 -14.04 6.82
CA PRO A 368 12.81 -15.16 5.92
C PRO A 368 12.66 -14.69 4.47
N ASN A 369 13.42 -15.33 3.58
CA ASN A 369 13.40 -15.15 2.12
C ASN A 369 13.74 -13.73 1.65
N ILE A 370 14.53 -12.99 2.43
CA ILE A 370 15.10 -11.71 2.00
C ILE A 370 15.93 -11.81 0.70
N ASP A 371 16.56 -12.97 0.45
CA ASP A 371 17.30 -13.25 -0.78
C ASP A 371 16.43 -13.15 -2.05
N LYS A 372 15.10 -13.25 -1.90
CA LYS A 372 14.14 -13.14 -2.99
C LYS A 372 13.81 -11.70 -3.36
N PHE A 373 14.00 -10.72 -2.46
CA PHE A 373 13.60 -9.33 -2.69
C PHE A 373 14.30 -8.76 -3.93
N ASN A 374 15.63 -8.87 -3.95
CA ASN A 374 16.47 -8.36 -5.03
C ASN A 374 16.47 -9.24 -6.29
N ASN A 375 15.62 -10.28 -6.35
CA ASN A 375 15.44 -11.07 -7.56
C ASN A 375 14.54 -10.31 -8.55
N SER A 376 14.79 -10.47 -9.85
CA SER A 376 14.03 -9.83 -10.93
C SER A 376 12.53 -10.16 -10.91
N THR A 377 12.14 -11.23 -10.21
CA THR A 377 10.74 -11.67 -10.10
C THR A 377 9.88 -10.70 -9.29
N TYR A 378 10.38 -10.21 -8.16
CA TYR A 378 9.58 -9.35 -7.26
C TYR A 378 9.94 -7.87 -7.40
N ASN A 379 11.17 -7.56 -7.81
CA ASN A 379 11.66 -6.20 -7.94
C ASN A 379 11.38 -5.35 -6.67
N LEU A 380 11.60 -5.96 -5.50
CA LEU A 380 11.45 -5.31 -4.20
C LEU A 380 12.84 -5.04 -3.62
N ASN A 381 13.02 -3.90 -2.97
CA ASN A 381 14.26 -3.62 -2.26
C ASN A 381 14.05 -3.77 -0.76
N ILE A 382 14.96 -4.46 -0.07
CA ILE A 382 14.86 -4.57 1.39
C ILE A 382 15.01 -3.21 2.07
N THR A 383 15.82 -2.32 1.50
CA THR A 383 15.99 -0.96 2.01
C THR A 383 14.65 -0.22 2.03
N ASP A 384 13.81 -0.42 1.02
CA ASP A 384 12.47 0.18 0.97
C ASP A 384 11.60 -0.27 2.13
N ALA A 385 11.72 -1.54 2.56
CA ALA A 385 10.99 -2.05 3.72
C ALA A 385 11.42 -1.35 5.03
N VAL A 386 12.71 -1.05 5.17
CA VAL A 386 13.26 -0.34 6.32
C VAL A 386 12.89 1.16 6.27
N VAL A 387 12.99 1.79 5.10
CA VAL A 387 12.60 3.19 4.88
C VAL A 387 11.11 3.39 5.15
N SER A 388 10.27 2.56 4.56
CA SER A 388 8.81 2.64 4.73
C SER A 388 8.39 2.45 6.18
N SER A 389 8.97 1.45 6.86
CA SER A 389 8.66 1.17 8.27
C SER A 389 9.20 2.23 9.23
N SER A 390 10.39 2.78 8.97
CA SER A 390 10.96 3.87 9.79
C SER A 390 10.14 5.15 9.67
N ARG A 391 9.69 5.52 8.46
CA ARG A 391 8.78 6.65 8.25
C ARG A 391 7.44 6.42 8.96
N ALA A 392 6.87 5.22 8.88
CA ALA A 392 5.62 4.89 9.56
C ALA A 392 5.78 5.00 11.09
N TRP A 393 6.91 4.51 11.62
CA TRP A 393 7.24 4.64 13.04
C TRP A 393 7.45 6.08 13.49
N GLN A 394 8.05 6.94 12.66
CA GLN A 394 8.17 8.36 12.99
C GLN A 394 6.83 9.08 13.06
N TYR A 395 5.88 8.66 12.23
CA TYR A 395 4.56 9.29 12.18
C TYR A 395 3.67 8.84 13.34
N ALA A 396 3.60 7.53 13.61
CA ALA A 396 2.63 6.94 14.54
C ALA A 396 3.22 5.88 15.48
N SER A 397 4.54 5.88 15.70
CA SER A 397 5.23 4.86 16.49
C SER A 397 4.92 3.45 15.98
N ASN A 398 4.84 2.44 16.84
CA ASN A 398 4.52 1.06 16.42
C ASN A 398 3.00 0.85 16.26
N ASN A 399 2.21 1.93 16.16
CA ASN A 399 0.77 1.95 16.04
C ASN A 399 0.28 2.67 14.77
N TYR A 400 1.02 2.55 13.66
CA TYR A 400 0.61 3.08 12.37
C TYR A 400 -0.63 2.34 11.83
N THR A 401 -1.74 3.07 11.72
CA THR A 401 -3.05 2.54 11.34
C THR A 401 -3.40 2.78 9.87
N ASP A 402 -4.49 2.16 9.43
CA ASP A 402 -5.08 2.41 8.11
C ASP A 402 -5.54 3.87 7.95
N GLN A 403 -6.03 4.48 9.03
CA GLN A 403 -6.42 5.90 9.04
C GLN A 403 -5.19 6.80 8.86
N ASP A 404 -4.06 6.45 9.48
CA ASP A 404 -2.81 7.18 9.31
C ASP A 404 -2.36 7.14 7.86
N ALA A 405 -2.38 5.97 7.22
CA ALA A 405 -2.09 5.84 5.81
C ALA A 405 -2.97 6.75 4.93
N GLN A 406 -4.29 6.75 5.17
CA GLN A 406 -5.21 7.63 4.42
C GLN A 406 -4.86 9.10 4.62
N ASN A 407 -4.63 9.52 5.88
CA ASN A 407 -4.26 10.90 6.20
C ASN A 407 -2.96 11.33 5.49
N ARG A 408 -1.97 10.43 5.41
CA ARG A 408 -0.68 10.70 4.78
C ARG A 408 -0.77 10.81 3.27
N ILE A 409 -1.66 10.05 2.65
CA ILE A 409 -1.91 10.12 1.22
C ILE A 409 -2.71 11.39 0.88
N ILE A 410 -3.70 11.77 1.69
CA ILE A 410 -4.38 13.07 1.54
C ILE A 410 -3.36 14.21 1.69
N ALA A 411 -2.47 14.11 2.68
CA ALA A 411 -1.40 15.08 2.87
C ALA A 411 -0.42 15.12 1.68
N SER A 412 -0.19 14.00 0.98
CA SER A 412 0.71 13.96 -0.17
C SER A 412 0.16 14.72 -1.36
N VAL A 413 -1.15 14.65 -1.58
CA VAL A 413 -1.86 15.45 -2.59
C VAL A 413 -1.75 16.95 -2.29
N ALA A 414 -1.82 17.34 -1.01
CA ALA A 414 -1.66 18.73 -0.59
C ALA A 414 -0.19 19.21 -0.52
N SER A 415 0.77 18.30 -0.71
CA SER A 415 2.19 18.54 -0.41
C SER A 415 2.96 19.30 -1.50
N ASN A 416 2.29 19.59 -2.63
CA ASN A 416 2.88 20.14 -3.85
C ASN A 416 4.15 19.39 -4.29
N GLY A 417 4.16 18.07 -4.15
CA GLY A 417 5.28 17.21 -4.55
C GLY A 417 6.40 17.01 -3.57
N THR A 418 6.25 17.49 -2.33
CA THR A 418 7.21 17.13 -1.27
C THR A 418 6.99 15.71 -0.74
N LEU A 419 5.80 15.16 -0.92
CA LEU A 419 5.45 13.78 -0.62
C LEU A 419 4.86 13.13 -1.87
N THR A 420 5.50 12.08 -2.36
CA THR A 420 5.16 11.47 -3.66
C THR A 420 5.06 9.95 -3.54
N PRO A 421 3.95 9.42 -3.01
CA PRO A 421 3.77 7.98 -2.80
C PRO A 421 4.09 7.13 -4.02
N PHE A 422 3.75 7.62 -5.22
CA PHE A 422 4.04 6.95 -6.48
C PHE A 422 5.55 6.83 -6.75
N GLN A 423 6.32 7.91 -6.53
CA GLN A 423 7.77 7.92 -6.73
C GLN A 423 8.50 7.12 -5.64
N ASP A 424 8.02 7.20 -4.41
CA ASP A 424 8.56 6.43 -3.29
C ASP A 424 8.28 4.92 -3.46
N GLY A 425 7.27 4.53 -4.24
CA GLY A 425 6.99 3.13 -4.52
C GLY A 425 6.84 2.30 -3.24
N SER A 426 7.57 1.19 -3.16
CA SER A 426 7.51 0.31 -1.98
C SER A 426 8.15 0.92 -0.72
N ALA A 427 8.90 2.02 -0.86
CA ALA A 427 9.48 2.79 0.26
C ALA A 427 8.50 3.83 0.85
N TRP A 428 7.32 4.00 0.24
CA TRP A 428 6.30 4.92 0.75
C TRP A 428 5.89 4.54 2.18
N GLU A 429 5.60 5.54 3.00
CA GLU A 429 5.25 5.37 4.41
C GLU A 429 4.04 4.43 4.59
N GLY A 430 4.19 3.41 5.43
CA GLY A 430 3.11 2.48 5.77
C GLY A 430 2.82 1.39 4.74
N VAL A 431 3.60 1.30 3.65
CA VAL A 431 3.65 0.10 2.80
C VAL A 431 4.16 -1.08 3.62
N TRP A 432 5.24 -0.84 4.32
CA TRP A 432 5.78 -1.68 5.36
C TRP A 432 5.51 -1.04 6.72
N THR A 433 5.19 -1.89 7.67
CA THR A 433 4.84 -1.49 9.04
C THR A 433 5.51 -2.46 10.00
N ILE A 434 6.81 -2.70 9.77
CA ILE A 434 7.66 -3.55 10.59
C ILE A 434 7.99 -2.77 11.87
N PRO A 435 7.81 -3.36 13.06
CA PRO A 435 8.02 -2.64 14.31
C PRO A 435 9.48 -2.19 14.49
N VAL A 436 9.68 -0.97 14.98
CA VAL A 436 10.98 -0.38 15.23
C VAL A 436 11.24 -0.28 16.73
N CYS A 437 12.40 -0.76 17.18
CA CYS A 437 12.93 -0.54 18.51
C CYS A 437 14.08 0.47 18.45
N ASN A 438 13.84 1.68 18.95
CA ASN A 438 14.89 2.68 19.13
C ASN A 438 15.73 2.33 20.36
N VAL A 439 16.98 1.87 20.18
CA VAL A 439 17.90 1.55 21.28
C VAL A 439 18.74 2.75 21.73
N GLY A 440 18.54 3.92 21.12
CA GLY A 440 19.25 5.15 21.42
C GLY A 440 20.75 5.01 21.17
N ASN A 441 21.56 5.35 22.18
CA ASN A 441 23.02 5.30 22.09
C ASN A 441 23.59 3.90 22.42
N ASN A 442 22.76 2.89 22.66
CA ASN A 442 23.20 1.53 22.99
C ASN A 442 23.58 0.75 21.72
N ILE A 443 24.52 1.28 20.94
CA ILE A 443 24.89 0.69 19.64
C ILE A 443 25.47 -0.73 19.78
N ASP A 444 26.07 -1.06 20.92
CA ASP A 444 26.55 -2.40 21.28
C ASP A 444 25.45 -3.48 21.37
N TRP A 445 24.18 -3.07 21.26
CA TRP A 445 23.03 -3.97 21.19
C TRP A 445 22.68 -4.36 19.76
N ILE A 446 23.23 -3.64 18.78
CA ILE A 446 23.20 -4.01 17.36
C ILE A 446 24.31 -5.04 17.13
N THR A 447 24.00 -6.14 16.44
CA THR A 447 24.96 -7.21 16.16
C THR A 447 24.68 -7.86 14.82
N GLU A 448 25.73 -8.43 14.23
CA GLU A 448 25.65 -9.29 13.05
C GLU A 448 24.71 -10.49 13.22
N PHE A 449 24.22 -11.00 12.08
CA PHE A 449 23.43 -12.22 12.06
C PHE A 449 24.21 -13.40 12.64
N GLY A 450 23.51 -14.28 13.36
CA GLY A 450 24.12 -15.46 13.96
C GLY A 450 24.84 -15.21 15.29
N ASP A 451 24.86 -13.98 15.83
CA ASP A 451 25.39 -13.74 17.17
C ASP A 451 24.55 -14.50 18.22
N LYS A 452 25.20 -15.48 18.86
CA LYS A 452 24.64 -16.35 19.90
C LYS A 452 25.17 -16.01 21.30
N LYS A 453 25.80 -14.85 21.49
CA LYS A 453 26.28 -14.41 22.80
C LYS A 453 25.19 -14.61 23.85
N GLN A 454 25.63 -15.12 25.01
CA GLN A 454 24.77 -15.38 26.16
C GLN A 454 23.61 -16.39 25.93
N GLY A 455 23.59 -17.11 24.81
CA GLY A 455 22.59 -18.13 24.48
C GLY A 455 21.26 -17.60 23.93
N TYR A 456 21.01 -16.30 24.04
CA TYR A 456 19.81 -15.61 23.54
C TYR A 456 20.10 -14.71 22.33
N GLY A 457 21.37 -14.46 22.01
CA GLY A 457 21.77 -13.38 21.10
C GLY A 457 21.51 -12.02 21.75
N ARG A 458 21.58 -10.95 20.95
CA ARG A 458 21.09 -9.62 21.38
C ARG A 458 19.60 -9.51 21.15
N LEU A 459 18.91 -8.95 22.14
CA LEU A 459 17.48 -8.74 22.11
C LEU A 459 17.15 -7.24 22.25
N PRO A 460 16.02 -6.78 21.66
CA PRO A 460 15.50 -5.42 21.80
C PRO A 460 14.89 -5.20 23.19
N CYS A 461 15.74 -5.07 24.20
CA CYS A 461 15.33 -5.14 25.61
C CYS A 461 14.85 -3.83 26.23
N CYS A 462 15.11 -2.71 25.57
CA CYS A 462 14.73 -1.37 25.96
C CYS A 462 14.55 -0.57 24.68
N CYS A 463 13.30 -0.25 24.35
CA CYS A 463 12.95 0.52 23.16
C CYS A 463 12.44 1.90 23.57
N GLY A 464 12.90 2.92 22.87
CA GLY A 464 12.54 4.31 23.11
C GLY A 464 13.22 4.93 24.33
N PRO A 465 13.01 6.23 24.55
CA PRO A 465 13.50 6.92 25.74
C PRO A 465 13.05 6.21 27.02
N ASN A 466 14.00 5.89 27.90
CA ASN A 466 13.75 5.19 29.17
C ASN A 466 12.98 3.86 29.02
N CYS A 467 13.12 3.18 27.87
CA CYS A 467 12.47 1.90 27.59
C CYS A 467 10.93 1.94 27.53
N THR A 468 10.33 3.13 27.39
CA THR A 468 8.87 3.32 27.47
C THR A 468 8.10 2.69 26.31
N ASP A 469 8.72 2.52 25.15
CA ASP A 469 8.08 1.95 23.95
C ASP A 469 8.18 0.42 23.91
N THR A 470 8.87 -0.20 24.88
CA THR A 470 9.20 -1.64 24.86
C THR A 470 7.95 -2.52 24.83
N ALA A 471 6.89 -2.15 25.55
CA ALA A 471 5.64 -2.91 25.60
C ALA A 471 4.90 -2.89 24.26
N GLU A 472 4.82 -1.72 23.63
CA GLU A 472 4.19 -1.54 22.32
C GLU A 472 4.98 -2.26 21.24
N PHE A 473 6.30 -2.09 21.25
CA PHE A 473 7.21 -2.82 20.37
C PHE A 473 7.02 -4.33 20.49
N ALA A 474 7.06 -4.88 21.72
CA ALA A 474 6.93 -6.31 21.95
C ALA A 474 5.59 -6.86 21.45
N ARG A 475 4.50 -6.07 21.60
CA ARG A 475 3.20 -6.42 21.05
C ARG A 475 3.21 -6.45 19.52
N ALA A 476 3.71 -5.39 18.90
CA ALA A 476 3.70 -5.22 17.45
C ALA A 476 4.59 -6.25 16.72
N SER A 477 5.68 -6.69 17.34
CA SER A 477 6.66 -7.64 16.78
C SER A 477 6.38 -9.11 17.12
N GLY A 478 5.26 -9.40 17.79
CA GLY A 478 4.86 -10.76 18.14
C GLY A 478 5.67 -11.37 19.30
N TRP A 479 6.30 -10.53 20.12
CA TRP A 479 7.00 -10.94 21.35
C TRP A 479 6.14 -10.88 22.61
N ASN A 480 4.89 -10.43 22.51
CA ASN A 480 3.97 -10.43 23.64
C ASN A 480 3.86 -11.83 24.26
N GLY A 481 4.07 -11.96 25.57
CA GLY A 481 4.02 -13.26 26.22
C GLY A 481 5.27 -14.14 26.01
N SER A 482 6.34 -13.66 25.36
CA SER A 482 7.52 -14.48 25.11
C SER A 482 8.48 -14.59 26.31
N ASP A 483 8.62 -15.79 26.86
CA ASP A 483 9.60 -16.12 27.90
C ASP A 483 11.04 -15.89 27.44
N THR A 484 11.34 -16.17 26.17
CA THR A 484 12.65 -15.92 25.55
C THR A 484 13.05 -14.45 25.68
N LEU A 485 12.12 -13.52 25.40
CA LEU A 485 12.38 -12.09 25.54
C LEU A 485 12.66 -11.72 26.99
N LEU A 486 11.82 -12.17 27.94
CA LEU A 486 11.99 -11.82 29.35
C LEU A 486 13.29 -12.35 29.94
N LEU A 487 13.61 -13.62 29.72
CA LEU A 487 14.82 -14.25 30.25
C LEU A 487 16.08 -13.67 29.61
N GLY A 488 16.07 -13.49 28.29
CA GLY A 488 17.19 -12.91 27.56
C GLY A 488 17.43 -11.46 27.96
N CYS A 489 16.38 -10.66 28.10
CA CYS A 489 16.51 -9.26 28.51
C CYS A 489 16.94 -9.08 29.96
N ARG A 490 16.46 -9.92 30.86
CA ARG A 490 16.96 -9.94 32.23
C ARG A 490 18.47 -10.17 32.29
N ARG A 491 18.96 -11.08 31.45
CA ARG A 491 20.39 -11.41 31.38
C ARG A 491 21.19 -10.29 30.71
N GLN A 492 20.70 -9.77 29.58
CA GLN A 492 21.37 -8.70 28.84
C GLN A 492 21.47 -7.40 29.65
N LEU A 493 20.44 -7.07 30.43
CA LEU A 493 20.39 -5.83 31.18
C LEU A 493 21.14 -5.86 32.52
N ALA A 494 21.58 -7.03 32.99
CA ALA A 494 22.23 -7.19 34.30
C ALA A 494 23.42 -6.25 34.51
N ASP A 495 24.17 -5.97 33.44
CA ASP A 495 25.37 -5.14 33.45
C ASP A 495 25.16 -3.75 32.81
N SER A 496 23.93 -3.42 32.41
CA SER A 496 23.63 -2.20 31.64
C SER A 496 23.30 -0.98 32.52
N GLY A 497 23.11 -1.16 33.82
CA GLY A 497 22.57 -0.12 34.72
C GLY A 497 21.07 0.15 34.56
N ILE A 498 20.41 -0.45 33.55
CA ILE A 498 18.96 -0.37 33.36
C ILE A 498 18.29 -1.49 34.15
N SER A 499 17.35 -1.11 35.03
CA SER A 499 16.60 -2.09 35.82
C SER A 499 15.60 -2.84 34.96
N PHE A 500 15.80 -4.15 34.76
CA PHE A 500 14.80 -5.01 34.11
C PHE A 500 13.40 -4.88 34.73
N ALA A 501 13.32 -4.63 36.05
CA ALA A 501 12.04 -4.54 36.75
C ALA A 501 11.24 -3.27 36.41
N SER A 502 11.90 -2.21 35.92
CA SER A 502 11.25 -0.94 35.56
C SER A 502 10.75 -0.90 34.12
N ILE A 503 11.00 -1.94 33.32
CA ILE A 503 10.58 -2.01 31.92
C ILE A 503 9.26 -2.79 31.84
N ASP A 504 8.30 -2.22 31.11
CA ASP A 504 7.10 -2.94 30.70
C ASP A 504 7.35 -3.64 29.36
N TYR A 505 7.18 -4.96 29.35
CA TYR A 505 7.30 -5.81 28.16
C TYR A 505 5.93 -6.17 27.56
N GLY A 506 4.85 -5.49 27.99
CA GLY A 506 3.51 -5.65 27.43
C GLY A 506 2.72 -6.83 27.96
N TYR A 507 3.16 -7.46 29.05
CA TYR A 507 2.46 -8.58 29.67
C TYR A 507 1.23 -8.06 30.43
N SER A 508 0.04 -8.27 29.86
CA SER A 508 -1.24 -7.96 30.48
C SER A 508 -1.51 -8.93 31.62
N GLY A 509 -0.95 -8.65 32.79
CA GLY A 509 -1.05 -9.53 33.94
C GLY A 509 0.10 -9.30 34.89
N SER A 510 0.19 -8.11 35.48
CA SER A 510 1.07 -7.86 36.62
C SER A 510 0.80 -8.80 37.81
N GLY A 511 -0.28 -9.59 37.77
CA GLY A 511 -0.63 -10.66 38.71
C GLY A 511 -0.58 -12.10 38.15
N SER A 512 -0.18 -12.34 36.89
CA SER A 512 -0.04 -13.72 36.41
C SER A 512 1.17 -14.37 37.07
N PHE A 513 1.03 -15.66 37.45
CA PHE A 513 2.11 -16.39 38.08
C PHE A 513 3.32 -16.49 37.16
N GLU A 514 3.15 -16.64 35.84
CA GLU A 514 4.29 -16.69 34.91
C GLU A 514 5.09 -15.38 34.92
N TYR A 515 4.41 -14.23 34.94
CA TYR A 515 5.06 -12.93 35.00
C TYR A 515 5.87 -12.76 36.30
N HIS A 516 5.26 -13.08 37.44
CA HIS A 516 5.95 -13.05 38.73
C HIS A 516 7.11 -14.04 38.78
N TRP A 517 6.90 -15.26 38.29
CA TRP A 517 7.92 -16.29 38.19
C TRP A 517 9.11 -15.83 37.33
N ALA A 518 8.85 -15.22 36.17
CA ALA A 518 9.86 -14.64 35.30
C ALA A 518 10.65 -13.52 36.01
N LYS A 519 9.97 -12.68 36.81
CA LYS A 519 10.59 -11.62 37.64
C LYS A 519 11.28 -12.11 38.92
N TRP A 520 11.00 -13.32 39.40
CA TRP A 520 11.62 -13.83 40.62
C TRP A 520 13.08 -14.22 40.42
N ASN A 521 13.93 -13.85 41.38
CA ASN A 521 15.30 -14.34 41.40
C ASN A 521 15.34 -15.86 41.73
N ALA A 522 16.51 -16.49 41.59
CA ALA A 522 16.65 -17.94 41.83
C ALA A 522 16.19 -18.35 43.24
N GLY A 523 16.44 -17.52 44.26
CA GLY A 523 16.00 -17.76 45.63
C GLY A 523 14.48 -17.71 45.79
N GLN A 524 13.81 -16.71 45.21
CA GLN A 524 12.34 -16.58 45.23
C GLN A 524 11.65 -17.74 44.52
N ARG A 525 12.16 -18.15 43.35
CA ARG A 525 11.66 -19.33 42.64
C ARG A 525 11.82 -20.59 43.49
N THR A 526 13.02 -20.81 44.05
CA THR A 526 13.31 -21.97 44.91
C THR A 526 12.41 -21.98 46.15
N GLY A 527 12.22 -20.84 46.80
CA GLY A 527 11.33 -20.70 47.96
C GLY A 527 9.88 -21.05 47.64
N VAL A 528 9.35 -20.63 46.49
CA VAL A 528 7.99 -20.97 46.08
C VAL A 528 7.88 -22.42 45.62
N THR A 529 8.88 -22.99 44.91
CA THR A 529 8.89 -24.42 44.58
C THR A 529 8.87 -25.28 45.85
N ILE A 530 9.75 -24.96 46.82
CA ILE A 530 9.78 -25.64 48.11
C ILE A 530 8.44 -25.46 48.82
N GLY A 531 7.91 -24.24 48.88
CA GLY A 531 6.60 -23.95 49.47
C GLY A 531 5.46 -24.76 48.84
N LEU A 532 5.43 -24.89 47.51
CA LEU A 532 4.43 -25.69 46.78
C LEU A 532 4.60 -27.19 47.01
N ILE A 533 5.83 -27.69 47.13
CA ILE A 533 6.08 -29.10 47.48
C ILE A 533 5.59 -29.39 48.89
N PHE A 534 5.93 -28.55 49.88
CA PHE A 534 5.52 -28.77 51.27
C PHE A 534 4.02 -28.54 51.50
N CYS A 535 3.41 -27.52 50.86
CA CYS A 535 1.98 -27.24 51.00
C CYS A 535 1.10 -28.14 50.12
N GLY A 536 1.60 -28.62 48.98
CA GLY A 536 0.90 -29.57 48.10
C GLY A 536 0.95 -31.02 48.61
N LEU A 537 1.99 -31.38 49.36
CA LEU A 537 2.06 -32.67 50.06
C LEU A 537 1.19 -32.70 51.32
N ALA A 538 0.87 -31.55 51.94
CA ALA A 538 0.02 -31.49 53.13
C ALA A 538 -1.37 -32.13 52.94
N PRO A 539 -2.14 -31.87 51.87
CA PRO A 539 -3.42 -32.57 51.65
C PRO A 539 -3.26 -34.05 51.32
N PHE A 540 -2.17 -34.47 50.65
CA PHE A 540 -1.90 -35.89 50.38
C PHE A 540 -1.47 -36.66 51.63
N VAL A 541 -0.71 -36.06 52.53
CA VAL A 541 -0.34 -36.63 53.82
C VAL A 541 -1.54 -36.67 54.76
N LEU A 542 -2.40 -35.64 54.74
CA LEU A 542 -3.66 -35.65 55.50
C LEU A 542 -4.66 -36.68 54.95
N LEU A 543 -4.75 -36.88 53.62
CA LEU A 543 -5.54 -37.95 53.01
C LEU A 543 -4.95 -39.35 53.28
N TYR A 544 -3.62 -39.48 53.34
CA TYR A 544 -2.96 -40.74 53.69
C TYR A 544 -3.10 -41.11 55.18
N TYR A 545 -3.35 -40.13 56.05
CA TYR A 545 -3.68 -40.37 57.47
C TYR A 545 -5.18 -40.53 57.73
N TRP A 546 -6.05 -40.24 56.74
CA TRP A 546 -7.50 -40.36 56.84
C TRP A 546 -8.09 -41.57 56.07
N CYS A 547 -7.33 -42.18 55.18
CA CYS A 547 -7.55 -43.54 54.66
C CYS A 547 -6.76 -44.54 55.50
#